data_AF-A0AAW6YFY2-F1
#
_entry.id   AF-A0AAW6YFY2-F1
#
_cell.length_a   1.000
_cell.length_b   1.000
_cell.length_c   1.000
_cell.angle_alpha   90.00
_cell.angle_beta   90.00
_cell.angle_gamma   90.00
#
_symmetry.space_group_name_H-M   'P 1'
#
loop_
_entity.id
_entity.type
_entity.pdbx_description
1 polymer ?
#
loop_
_entity_poly.entity_id
_entity_poly.type
_entity_poly.pdbx_seq_one_letter_code
_entity_poly.pdbx_strand_id
1 'polypeptide(L)'
;MDSIIDIIGVCLALEDLDVDHLTFSKVPTGHGKIEIAHGLYPVPAPATMEILVGVPLSSFTAEGELTTPTGAAFAKVLADDYADVVEGTIEKIGYGVGDREFDHPNVLRVALVKKN
;
A
#
# COMPACT_ATOMS: atom_id res chain seq x y z
N MET A 1 16.99 0.53 -7.75
CA MET A 1 17.04 -0.88 -8.21
C MET A 1 15.92 -1.64 -7.54
N ASP A 2 15.79 -1.49 -6.22
CA ASP A 2 14.76 -2.14 -5.38
C ASP A 2 13.33 -1.96 -5.92
N SER A 3 12.90 -0.74 -6.24
CA SER A 3 11.53 -0.51 -6.75
C SER A 3 11.22 -1.19 -8.08
N ILE A 4 12.22 -1.46 -8.93
CA ILE A 4 12.00 -2.22 -10.18
C ILE A 4 11.74 -3.69 -9.85
N ILE A 5 12.52 -4.23 -8.90
CA ILE A 5 12.36 -5.61 -8.45
C ILE A 5 11.00 -5.78 -7.76
N ASP A 6 10.58 -4.80 -6.94
CA ASP A 6 9.27 -4.80 -6.29
C ASP A 6 8.14 -4.86 -7.33
N ILE A 7 8.19 -4.01 -8.36
CA ILE A 7 7.16 -3.95 -9.41
C ILE A 7 7.10 -5.28 -10.17
N ILE A 8 8.25 -5.80 -10.61
CA ILE A 8 8.30 -7.07 -11.35
C ILE A 8 7.79 -8.21 -10.45
N GLY A 9 8.19 -8.25 -9.18
CA GLY A 9 7.77 -9.26 -8.23
C GLY A 9 6.26 -9.27 -8.00
N VAL A 10 5.65 -8.09 -7.86
CA VAL A 10 4.18 -7.96 -7.75
C VAL A 10 3.50 -8.43 -9.04
N CYS A 11 3.96 -7.99 -10.21
CA CYS A 11 3.37 -8.43 -11.49
C CYS A 11 3.42 -9.96 -11.66
N LEU A 12 4.58 -10.57 -11.39
CA LEU A 12 4.73 -12.02 -11.46
C LEU A 12 3.85 -12.75 -10.44
N ALA A 13 3.71 -12.21 -9.22
CA ALA A 13 2.85 -12.81 -8.21
C ALA A 13 1.37 -12.75 -8.61
N LEU A 14 0.91 -11.65 -9.21
CA LEU A 14 -0.46 -11.53 -9.69
C LEU A 14 -0.74 -12.48 -10.87
N GLU A 15 0.23 -12.65 -11.77
CA GLU A 15 0.14 -13.60 -12.89
C GLU A 15 0.11 -15.06 -12.39
N ASP A 16 1.01 -15.45 -11.47
CA ASP A 16 1.06 -16.81 -10.92
C ASP A 16 -0.19 -17.16 -10.07
N LEU A 17 -0.78 -16.16 -9.40
CA LEU A 17 -1.99 -16.33 -8.60
C LEU A 17 -3.29 -16.23 -9.43
N ASP A 18 -3.20 -15.93 -10.74
CA ASP A 18 -4.35 -15.76 -11.64
C ASP A 18 -5.36 -14.71 -11.10
N VAL A 19 -4.84 -13.55 -10.67
CA VAL A 19 -5.65 -12.47 -10.08
C VAL A 19 -6.00 -11.44 -11.15
N ASP A 20 -7.27 -11.40 -11.54
CA ASP A 20 -7.79 -10.42 -12.50
C ASP A 20 -8.34 -9.14 -11.86
N HIS A 21 -8.53 -9.12 -10.53
CA HIS A 21 -9.19 -8.02 -9.82
C HIS A 21 -8.52 -7.73 -8.48
N LEU A 22 -8.08 -6.49 -8.28
CA LEU A 22 -7.45 -6.02 -7.05
C LEU A 22 -8.27 -4.91 -6.39
N THR A 23 -8.73 -5.20 -5.18
CA THR A 23 -9.35 -4.21 -4.30
C THR A 23 -8.36 -3.77 -3.23
N PHE A 24 -8.21 -2.45 -3.03
CA PHE A 24 -7.39 -1.88 -1.97
C PHE A 24 -8.28 -1.27 -0.87
N SER A 25 -7.85 -1.32 0.38
CA SER A 25 -8.42 -0.43 1.40
C SER A 25 -8.01 1.02 1.11
N LYS A 26 -8.73 1.99 1.70
CA LYS A 26 -8.28 3.40 1.66
C LYS A 26 -6.84 3.50 2.18
N VAL A 27 -6.04 4.39 1.59
CA VAL A 27 -4.58 4.44 1.80
C VAL A 27 -4.23 5.27 3.03
N PRO A 28 -3.57 4.70 4.06
CA PRO A 28 -3.09 5.47 5.22
C PRO A 28 -1.77 6.17 4.91
N THR A 29 -1.70 7.48 5.16
CA THR A 29 -0.48 8.25 4.87
C THR A 29 0.48 8.35 6.05
N GLY A 30 -0.07 8.36 7.26
CA GLY A 30 0.64 8.80 8.46
C GLY A 30 0.73 10.32 8.54
N HIS A 31 1.53 10.84 9.48
CA HIS A 31 1.72 12.27 9.71
C HIS A 31 3.13 12.61 10.21
N GLY A 32 3.40 13.91 10.38
CA GLY A 32 4.67 14.40 10.91
C GLY A 32 5.66 14.78 9.82
N LYS A 33 6.95 14.53 10.06
CA LYS A 33 8.02 14.86 9.14
C LYS A 33 9.02 13.71 9.04
N ILE A 34 9.63 13.56 7.88
CA ILE A 34 10.66 12.55 7.62
C ILE A 34 11.90 13.20 7.01
N GLU A 35 13.06 12.70 7.43
CA GLU A 35 14.34 13.06 6.81
C GLU A 35 14.51 12.24 5.53
N ILE A 36 14.68 12.92 4.40
CA ILE A 36 15.01 12.31 3.11
C ILE A 36 16.31 12.92 2.57
N ALA A 37 16.83 12.40 1.45
CA ALA A 37 18.10 12.87 0.86
C ALA A 37 18.17 14.38 0.59
N HIS A 38 17.03 15.07 0.52
CA HIS A 38 16.92 16.49 0.25
C HIS A 38 16.47 17.32 1.48
N GLY A 39 16.54 16.73 2.69
CA GLY A 39 16.22 17.37 3.96
C GLY A 39 14.93 16.86 4.60
N LEU A 40 14.41 17.66 5.53
CA LEU A 40 13.21 17.35 6.30
C LEU A 40 11.93 17.75 5.54
N TYR A 41 11.07 16.78 5.25
CA TYR A 41 9.81 16.97 4.52
C TYR A 41 8.59 16.57 5.34
N PRO A 42 7.40 17.15 5.08
CA PRO A 42 6.16 16.66 5.66
C PRO A 42 5.87 15.24 5.19
N VAL A 43 5.12 14.49 6.00
CA VAL A 43 4.45 13.26 5.59
C VAL A 43 3.03 13.60 5.11
N PRO A 44 2.59 13.13 3.93
CA PRO A 44 3.34 12.31 2.96
C PRO A 44 4.47 13.08 2.28
N ALA A 45 5.53 12.36 1.88
CA ALA A 45 6.59 12.92 1.04
C ALA A 45 6.01 13.48 -0.28
N PRO A 46 6.65 14.49 -0.92
CA PRO A 46 6.10 15.16 -2.10
C PRO A 46 5.70 14.20 -3.23
N ALA A 47 6.56 13.24 -3.56
CA ALA A 47 6.27 12.26 -4.63
C ALA A 47 5.06 11.36 -4.27
N THR A 48 4.97 10.91 -3.01
CA THR A 48 3.83 10.14 -2.53
C THR A 48 2.54 10.96 -2.62
N MET A 49 2.58 12.22 -2.21
CA MET A 49 1.41 13.11 -2.23
C MET A 49 0.89 13.35 -3.66
N GLU A 50 1.79 13.56 -4.63
CA GLU A 50 1.42 13.72 -6.04
C GLU A 50 0.79 12.44 -6.62
N ILE A 51 1.34 11.25 -6.30
CA ILE A 51 0.77 9.97 -6.76
C ILE A 51 -0.63 9.73 -6.20
N LEU A 52 -0.90 10.15 -4.96
CA LEU A 52 -2.17 9.94 -4.27
C LEU A 52 -3.31 10.85 -4.74
N VAL A 53 -3.08 11.74 -5.72
CA VAL A 53 -4.16 12.56 -6.30
C VAL A 53 -5.26 11.65 -6.87
N GLY A 54 -6.47 11.80 -6.35
CA GLY A 54 -7.63 10.99 -6.72
C GLY A 54 -7.65 9.57 -6.12
N VAL A 55 -6.81 9.27 -5.13
CA VAL A 55 -6.82 8.03 -4.34
C VAL A 55 -7.57 8.27 -3.02
N PRO A 56 -8.52 7.41 -2.63
CA PRO A 56 -9.17 7.49 -1.32
C PRO A 56 -8.18 7.31 -0.16
N LEU A 57 -8.12 8.29 0.74
CA LEU A 57 -7.23 8.23 1.91
C LEU A 57 -7.96 7.68 3.14
N SER A 58 -7.23 6.93 3.95
CA SER A 58 -7.70 6.39 5.22
C SER A 58 -7.64 7.45 6.32
N SER A 59 -8.52 7.32 7.33
CA SER A 59 -8.44 8.09 8.57
C SER A 59 -7.43 7.52 9.57
N PHE A 60 -6.87 6.33 9.30
CA PHE A 60 -5.82 5.74 10.12
C PHE A 60 -4.56 6.61 10.07
N THR A 61 -4.05 6.93 11.25
CA THR A 61 -2.98 7.90 11.41
C THR A 61 -1.97 7.39 12.44
N ALA A 62 -0.68 7.55 12.13
CA ALA A 62 0.45 7.24 13.00
C ALA A 62 1.58 8.23 12.68
N GLU A 63 2.45 8.49 13.65
CA GLU A 63 3.62 9.35 13.44
C GLU A 63 4.64 8.64 12.55
N GLY A 64 4.98 9.26 11.43
CA GLY A 64 5.87 8.70 10.42
C GLY A 64 5.17 8.39 9.09
N GLU A 65 5.97 7.96 8.12
CA GLU A 65 5.50 7.61 6.77
C GLU A 65 4.95 6.17 6.76
N LEU A 66 3.63 6.04 6.57
CA LEU A 66 2.97 4.73 6.44
C LEU A 66 2.89 4.24 4.98
N THR A 67 2.83 5.17 4.03
CA THR A 67 2.81 4.85 2.60
C THR A 67 4.00 5.50 1.91
N THR A 68 4.84 4.67 1.29
CA THR A 68 5.96 5.11 0.44
C THR A 68 5.50 5.37 -1.00
N PRO A 69 6.31 6.03 -1.85
CA PRO A 69 5.94 6.25 -3.25
C PRO A 69 5.60 4.96 -4.01
N THR A 70 6.32 3.86 -3.76
CA THR A 70 6.04 2.56 -4.41
C THR A 70 4.69 1.99 -4.00
N GLY A 71 4.36 2.01 -2.70
CA GLY A 71 3.07 1.54 -2.20
C GLY A 71 1.90 2.39 -2.74
N ALA A 72 2.07 3.71 -2.77
CA ALA A 72 1.10 4.62 -3.38
C ALA A 72 0.89 4.33 -4.87
N ALA A 73 1.97 4.04 -5.60
CA ALA A 73 1.89 3.72 -7.03
C ALA A 73 1.11 2.42 -7.28
N PHE A 74 1.34 1.37 -6.48
CA PHE A 74 0.55 0.14 -6.58
C PHE A 74 -0.93 0.38 -6.32
N ALA A 75 -1.28 1.06 -5.22
CA ALA A 75 -2.67 1.38 -4.93
C ALA A 75 -3.30 2.23 -6.06
N LYS A 76 -2.57 3.21 -6.61
CA LYS A 76 -3.09 4.08 -7.66
C LYS A 76 -3.32 3.36 -8.99
N VAL A 77 -2.37 2.52 -9.40
CA VAL A 77 -2.31 1.98 -10.76
C VAL A 77 -2.93 0.59 -10.87
N LEU A 78 -2.79 -0.24 -9.84
CA LEU A 78 -3.25 -1.63 -9.86
C LEU A 78 -4.64 -1.80 -9.23
N ALA A 79 -5.15 -0.84 -8.47
CA ALA A 79 -6.48 -0.97 -7.87
C ALA A 79 -7.58 -0.81 -8.92
N ASP A 80 -8.47 -1.80 -8.99
CA ASP A 80 -9.73 -1.71 -9.74
C ASP A 80 -10.79 -0.93 -8.94
N ASP A 81 -10.80 -1.13 -7.63
CA ASP A 81 -11.66 -0.39 -6.69
C ASP A 81 -11.04 -0.28 -5.29
N TYR A 82 -11.71 0.54 -4.47
CA TYR A 82 -11.35 0.72 -3.08
C TYR A 82 -12.50 0.34 -2.17
N ALA A 83 -12.25 -0.56 -1.21
CA ALA A 83 -13.25 -1.00 -0.24
C ALA A 83 -12.64 -1.25 1.14
N ASP A 84 -13.38 -0.85 2.17
CA ASP A 84 -12.98 -1.12 3.57
C ASP A 84 -13.36 -2.56 3.99
N VAL A 85 -14.31 -3.19 3.29
CA VAL A 85 -14.79 -4.55 3.52
C VAL A 85 -14.85 -5.29 2.19
N VAL A 86 -14.25 -6.47 2.13
CA VAL A 86 -14.29 -7.36 0.96
C VAL A 86 -15.31 -8.47 1.22
N GLU A 87 -16.22 -8.67 0.27
CA GLU A 87 -17.19 -9.77 0.30
C GLU A 87 -16.64 -11.02 -0.39
N GLY A 88 -16.96 -12.20 0.14
CA GLY A 88 -16.55 -13.49 -0.43
C GLY A 88 -15.95 -14.43 0.62
N THR A 89 -15.26 -15.46 0.15
CA THR A 89 -14.57 -16.45 0.98
C THR A 89 -13.07 -16.28 0.86
N ILE A 90 -12.38 -16.05 1.98
CA ILE A 90 -10.90 -15.95 2.00
C ILE A 90 -10.31 -17.35 1.76
N GLU A 91 -9.47 -17.48 0.74
CA GLU A 91 -8.79 -18.73 0.40
C GLU A 91 -7.36 -18.78 0.95
N LYS A 92 -6.64 -17.65 0.89
CA LYS A 92 -5.26 -17.53 1.37
C LYS A 92 -5.02 -16.15 1.97
N ILE A 93 -4.06 -16.06 2.89
CA ILE A 93 -3.62 -14.80 3.50
C ILE A 93 -2.09 -14.72 3.41
N GLY A 94 -1.59 -13.56 3.00
CA GLY A 94 -0.17 -13.21 3.02
C GLY A 94 0.08 -11.97 3.88
N TYR A 95 1.27 -11.90 4.47
CA TYR A 95 1.72 -10.75 5.25
C TYR A 95 3.11 -10.31 4.80
N GLY A 96 3.29 -9.00 4.64
CA GLY A 96 4.58 -8.35 4.45
C GLY A 96 4.86 -7.45 5.64
N VAL A 97 6.04 -7.59 6.26
CA VAL A 97 6.45 -6.78 7.40
C VAL A 97 7.33 -5.66 6.90
N GLY A 98 7.05 -4.43 7.33
CA GLY A 98 7.89 -3.28 7.05
C GLY A 98 8.94 -3.04 8.14
N ASP A 99 10.02 -2.36 7.79
CA ASP A 99 11.18 -2.18 8.66
C ASP A 99 11.02 -1.04 9.69
N ARG A 100 10.03 -0.17 9.51
CA ARG A 100 9.73 0.93 10.45
C ARG A 100 9.00 0.38 11.69
N GLU A 101 9.36 0.89 12.86
CA GLU A 101 8.68 0.56 14.12
C GLU A 101 7.61 1.60 14.45
N PHE A 102 6.43 1.14 14.86
CA PHE A 102 5.32 1.95 15.36
C PHE A 102 4.81 1.35 16.68
N ASP A 103 3.89 2.05 17.36
CA ASP A 103 3.15 1.52 18.52
C ASP A 103 2.11 0.44 18.14
N HIS A 104 1.96 0.20 16.84
CA HIS A 104 1.18 -0.87 16.24
C HIS A 104 2.06 -1.71 15.29
N PRO A 105 1.63 -2.93 14.90
CA PRO A 105 2.36 -3.72 13.92
C PRO A 105 2.49 -2.99 12.58
N ASN A 106 3.71 -2.93 12.03
CA ASN A 106 3.98 -2.43 10.68
C ASN A 106 3.85 -3.55 9.65
N VAL A 107 2.62 -3.92 9.31
CA VAL A 107 2.37 -5.09 8.47
C VAL A 107 1.33 -4.77 7.40
N LEU A 108 1.66 -5.08 6.14
CA LEU A 108 0.70 -5.16 5.05
C LEU A 108 0.11 -6.57 5.01
N ARG A 109 -1.22 -6.67 4.93
CA ARG A 109 -1.92 -7.94 4.76
C ARG A 109 -2.60 -7.97 3.39
N VAL A 110 -2.46 -9.09 2.70
CA VAL A 110 -3.18 -9.40 1.46
C VAL A 110 -4.03 -10.65 1.70
N ALA A 111 -5.26 -10.64 1.19
CA ALA A 111 -6.15 -11.80 1.21
C ALA A 111 -6.55 -12.14 -0.22
N LEU A 112 -6.33 -13.40 -0.61
CA LEU A 112 -6.91 -13.95 -1.84
C LEU A 112 -8.35 -14.36 -1.51
N VAL A 113 -9.31 -13.76 -2.20
CA VAL A 113 -10.74 -13.93 -1.91
C VAL A 113 -11.46 -14.47 -3.14
N LYS A 114 -12.19 -15.56 -2.95
CA LYS A 114 -13.13 -16.07 -3.94
C LYS A 114 -14.46 -15.34 -3.78
N LYS A 115 -14.86 -14.57 -4.80
CA LYS A 115 -16.19 -13.95 -4.86
C LYS A 115 -17.25 -15.03 -5.05
N ASN A 116 -18.37 -14.91 -4.33
CA ASN A 116 -19.50 -15.84 -4.38
C ASN A 116 -20.43 -15.54 -5.55
#